data_AF-A0A4Y2J113-F1
#
_entry.id   AF-A0A4Y2J113-F1
#
_cell.length_a   1.000
_cell.length_b   1.000
_cell.length_c   1.000
_cell.angle_alpha   90.00
_cell.angle_beta   90.00
_cell.angle_gamma   90.00
#
_symmetry.space_group_name_H-M   'P 1'
#
loop_
_entity.id
_entity.type
_entity.pdbx_description
1 polymer ?
#
loop_
_entity_poly.entity_id
_entity_poly.type
_entity_poly.pdbx_seq_one_letter_code
_entity_poly.pdbx_strand_id
1 'polypeptide(L)'
;MVKKGTSQRGNAGAGSSQISNADKYANDLKLMIDKISPEDYTEESFPEIMEWFNNLEKFSTEMVDAGLTYGKVMRNNFVKGHYRELLPIFQKLCFEIKKRDSDIFDLKLSLAEPEQSLLKAKVWTLERENASLRAKLELNSDLSSTIEELIPKIDELKNHNTRALKEELPSITKQAACPEIKTPLESVNHEIVAEVKRNRAEARSFAQVALQSKDLQQGASSILSSKEPEGILLIKPKDGALKDFEINRKILDILQTNSPEARLRGVGKIFGGGVKLIAASPDDIAAVKNTILEYGDKEILEKFDLVTPIVGSPNLYSITFQKRLRKTP
;
A
#
# COMPACT_ATOMS: atom_id res chain seq x y z
N MET A 1 17.16 -86.07 84.34
CA MET A 1 16.41 -86.38 83.11
C MET A 1 17.15 -85.71 81.95
N VAL A 2 17.82 -86.49 81.08
CA VAL A 2 17.43 -86.75 79.65
C VAL A 2 17.39 -85.43 78.85
N LYS A 3 18.16 -85.16 77.79
CA LYS A 3 18.71 -86.01 76.72
C LYS A 3 19.88 -85.33 76.00
N LYS A 4 20.76 -86.18 75.49
CA LYS A 4 21.92 -85.97 74.61
C LYS A 4 21.47 -85.60 73.18
N GLY A 5 22.29 -84.86 72.44
CA GLY A 5 22.17 -84.67 71.00
C GLY A 5 23.42 -84.04 70.40
N THR A 6 24.40 -84.87 70.03
CA THR A 6 25.61 -84.50 69.29
C THR A 6 25.38 -84.81 67.82
N SER A 7 25.82 -83.94 66.89
CA SER A 7 26.23 -84.38 65.56
C SER A 7 27.45 -83.61 65.09
N GLN A 8 28.53 -84.37 64.86
CA GLN A 8 29.71 -84.06 64.03
C GLN A 8 29.27 -83.73 62.58
N ARG A 9 30.04 -83.17 61.63
CA ARG A 9 31.48 -83.12 61.31
C ARG A 9 31.58 -81.99 60.24
N GLY A 10 32.47 -81.02 60.35
CA GLY A 10 33.78 -81.03 59.68
C GLY A 10 33.74 -80.41 58.28
N ASN A 11 34.43 -79.30 58.04
CA ASN A 11 35.42 -79.20 56.96
C ASN A 11 36.30 -77.95 57.12
N ALA A 12 37.57 -78.13 56.78
CA ALA A 12 38.62 -77.13 56.78
C ALA A 12 38.43 -76.08 55.69
N GLY A 13 39.01 -74.89 55.91
CA GLY A 13 39.44 -74.03 54.80
C GLY A 13 39.22 -72.55 55.02
N ALA A 14 40.31 -71.82 54.78
CA ALA A 14 40.40 -70.38 54.54
C ALA A 14 40.23 -69.47 55.77
N GLY A 15 41.36 -68.87 56.17
CA GLY A 15 41.34 -67.63 56.91
C GLY A 15 40.54 -66.59 56.14
N SER A 16 39.32 -66.36 56.61
CA SER A 16 38.64 -65.09 56.36
C SER A 16 39.17 -64.15 57.42
N SER A 17 40.05 -63.25 57.01
CA SER A 17 40.20 -61.97 57.69
C SER A 17 38.80 -61.39 57.83
N GLN A 18 38.23 -61.52 59.04
CA GLN A 18 37.06 -60.75 59.42
C GLN A 18 37.48 -59.28 59.30
N ILE A 19 37.15 -58.65 58.17
CA ILE A 19 37.06 -57.21 58.08
C ILE A 19 36.13 -56.82 59.22
N SER A 20 36.69 -56.12 60.20
CA SER A 20 35.92 -55.72 61.37
C SER A 20 34.80 -54.81 60.89
N ASN A 21 33.61 -54.88 61.49
CA ASN A 21 32.52 -53.96 61.13
C ASN A 21 32.92 -52.47 61.24
N ALA A 22 34.02 -52.16 61.94
CA ALA A 22 34.60 -50.82 62.03
C ALA A 22 35.18 -50.32 60.70
N ASP A 23 35.77 -51.20 59.88
CA ASP A 23 36.32 -50.82 58.56
C ASP A 23 35.24 -50.49 57.53
N LYS A 24 34.01 -50.97 57.75
CA LYS A 24 32.86 -50.78 56.83
C LYS A 24 32.25 -49.38 56.89
N TYR A 25 32.36 -48.71 58.04
CA TYR A 25 31.77 -47.39 58.29
C TYR A 25 32.83 -46.30 58.49
N ALA A 26 34.11 -46.66 58.36
CA ALA A 26 35.21 -45.72 58.43
C ALA A 26 35.11 -44.72 57.27
N ASN A 27 35.16 -43.43 57.59
CA ASN A 27 35.11 -42.31 56.64
C ASN A 27 33.78 -42.10 55.89
N ASP A 28 32.69 -42.79 56.25
CA ASP A 28 31.38 -42.61 55.59
C ASP A 28 30.88 -41.16 55.65
N LEU A 29 31.05 -40.48 56.79
CA LEU A 29 30.69 -39.07 56.94
C LEU A 29 31.49 -38.18 56.01
N LYS A 30 32.80 -38.43 55.88
CA LYS A 30 33.67 -37.67 54.97
C LYS A 30 33.23 -37.85 53.51
N LEU A 31 32.93 -39.09 53.11
CA LEU A 31 32.42 -39.41 51.78
C LEU A 31 31.05 -38.77 51.49
N MET A 32 30.20 -38.58 52.50
CA MET A 32 28.94 -37.85 52.36
C MET A 32 29.17 -36.35 52.17
N ILE A 33 30.11 -35.76 52.93
CA ILE A 33 30.47 -34.35 52.84
C ILE A 33 31.08 -34.02 51.48
N ASP A 34 31.98 -34.87 50.97
CA ASP A 34 32.67 -34.67 49.70
C ASP A 34 31.71 -34.74 48.48
N LYS A 35 30.51 -35.30 48.65
CA LYS A 35 29.47 -35.38 47.60
C LYS A 35 28.52 -34.18 47.59
N ILE A 36 28.62 -33.27 48.55
CA ILE A 36 27.74 -32.09 48.60
C ILE A 36 28.11 -31.15 47.46
N SER A 37 27.16 -30.87 46.58
CA SER A 37 27.35 -29.92 45.48
C SER A 37 27.08 -28.49 45.94
N PRO A 38 27.96 -27.52 45.67
CA PRO A 38 27.69 -26.11 45.95
C PRO A 38 26.46 -25.55 45.22
N GLU A 39 26.13 -26.11 44.06
CA GLU A 39 25.04 -25.63 43.19
C GLU A 39 23.64 -25.86 43.79
N ASP A 40 23.52 -26.82 44.72
CA ASP A 40 22.25 -27.15 45.36
C ASP A 40 21.87 -26.17 46.48
N TYR A 41 22.79 -25.27 46.85
CA TYR A 41 22.66 -24.37 48.00
C TYR A 41 22.82 -22.92 47.58
N THR A 42 22.52 -22.02 48.51
CA THR A 42 22.68 -20.58 48.29
C THR A 42 24.13 -20.19 48.55
N GLU A 43 24.66 -19.19 47.82
CA GLU A 43 26.03 -18.70 48.06
C GLU A 43 26.23 -18.23 49.51
N GLU A 44 25.18 -17.72 50.15
CA GLU A 44 25.21 -17.22 51.53
C GLU A 44 25.13 -18.33 52.60
N SER A 45 24.46 -19.45 52.31
CA SER A 45 24.23 -20.54 53.28
C SER A 45 25.20 -21.72 53.10
N PHE A 46 25.71 -21.94 51.88
CA PHE A 46 26.59 -23.06 51.58
C PHE A 46 27.87 -23.08 52.44
N PRO A 47 28.60 -21.96 52.64
CA PRO A 47 29.80 -21.96 53.47
C PRO A 47 29.52 -22.36 54.92
N GLU A 48 28.42 -21.87 55.51
CA GLU A 48 28.04 -22.18 56.90
C GLU A 48 27.63 -23.64 57.08
N ILE A 49 26.90 -24.20 56.11
CA ILE A 49 26.52 -25.62 56.09
C ILE A 49 27.77 -26.50 55.98
N MET A 50 28.69 -26.16 55.06
CA MET A 50 29.93 -26.91 54.88
C MET A 50 30.84 -26.82 56.11
N GLU A 51 30.94 -25.65 56.74
CA GLU A 51 31.68 -25.48 57.98
C GLU A 51 31.11 -26.36 59.10
N TRP A 52 29.80 -26.40 59.26
CA TRP A 52 29.14 -27.27 60.24
C TRP A 52 29.43 -28.75 59.99
N PHE A 53 29.33 -29.21 58.74
CA PHE A 53 29.62 -30.59 58.36
C PHE A 53 31.09 -30.96 58.63
N ASN A 54 32.04 -30.08 58.30
CA ASN A 54 33.46 -30.31 58.56
C ASN A 54 33.76 -30.34 60.06
N ASN A 55 33.13 -29.46 60.86
CA ASN A 55 33.25 -29.48 62.31
C ASN A 55 32.68 -30.77 62.91
N LEU A 56 31.57 -31.27 62.36
CA LEU A 56 30.98 -32.54 62.76
C LEU A 56 31.88 -33.74 62.43
N GLU A 57 32.51 -33.73 61.25
CA GLU A 57 33.46 -34.78 60.84
C GLU A 57 34.68 -34.81 61.77
N LYS A 58 35.26 -33.65 62.05
CA LYS A 58 36.37 -33.51 63.00
C LYS A 58 35.99 -34.04 64.38
N PHE A 59 34.83 -33.64 64.91
CA PHE A 59 34.34 -34.14 66.19
C PHE A 59 34.12 -35.66 66.18
N SER A 60 33.56 -36.20 65.10
CA SER A 60 33.36 -37.65 64.96
C SER A 60 34.69 -38.40 65.03
N THR A 61 35.71 -37.91 64.31
CA THR A 61 37.06 -38.49 64.29
C THR A 61 37.72 -38.42 65.67
N GLU A 62 37.71 -37.27 66.33
CA GLU A 62 38.27 -37.10 67.69
C GLU A 62 37.60 -38.02 68.73
N MET A 63 36.29 -38.24 68.62
CA MET A 63 35.55 -39.11 69.52
C MET A 63 35.88 -40.60 69.31
N VAL A 64 36.08 -41.00 68.05
CA VAL A 64 36.53 -42.37 67.70
C VAL A 64 37.95 -42.61 68.19
N ASP A 65 38.87 -41.65 67.97
CA ASP A 65 40.27 -41.74 68.40
C ASP A 65 40.41 -41.80 69.92
N ALA A 66 39.54 -41.11 70.65
CA ALA A 66 39.47 -41.17 72.12
C ALA A 66 38.87 -42.49 72.66
N GLY A 67 38.42 -43.40 71.79
CA GLY A 67 37.77 -44.66 72.19
C GLY A 67 36.43 -44.46 72.89
N LEU A 68 35.78 -43.30 72.70
CA LEU A 68 34.53 -42.97 73.37
C LEU A 68 33.37 -43.69 72.70
N THR A 69 32.66 -44.51 73.47
CA THR A 69 31.42 -45.14 73.02
C THR A 69 30.23 -44.18 73.15
N TYR A 70 29.13 -44.48 72.44
CA TYR A 70 27.90 -43.69 72.46
C TYR A 70 27.21 -43.74 73.85
N GLY A 71 27.71 -42.93 74.79
CA GLY A 71 27.26 -42.83 76.17
C GLY A 71 26.73 -41.44 76.53
N LYS A 72 26.50 -41.18 77.83
CA LYS A 72 26.00 -39.88 78.32
C LYS A 72 26.95 -38.72 77.96
N VAL A 73 28.26 -38.94 78.07
CA VAL A 73 29.29 -37.93 77.80
C VAL A 73 29.31 -37.56 76.31
N MET A 74 29.43 -38.56 75.42
CA MET A 74 29.41 -38.35 73.97
C MET A 74 28.14 -37.63 73.51
N ARG A 75 26.96 -38.08 73.96
CA ARG A 75 25.68 -37.45 73.61
C ARG A 75 25.60 -36.00 74.06
N ASN A 76 26.03 -35.70 75.30
CA ASN A 76 26.00 -34.34 75.82
C ASN A 76 26.93 -33.42 75.04
N ASN A 77 28.11 -33.90 74.65
CA ASN A 77 29.07 -33.14 73.84
C ASN A 77 28.53 -32.91 72.42
N PHE A 78 27.96 -33.93 71.79
CA PHE A 78 27.33 -33.80 70.47
C PHE A 78 26.18 -32.78 70.46
N VAL A 79 25.30 -32.82 71.46
CA VAL A 79 24.18 -31.88 71.56
C VAL A 79 24.67 -30.45 71.77
N LYS A 80 25.66 -30.25 72.65
CA LYS A 80 26.20 -28.92 72.94
C LYS A 80 27.04 -28.35 71.79
N GLY A 81 27.83 -29.19 71.13
CA GLY A 81 28.82 -28.79 70.13
C GLY A 81 28.33 -28.79 68.69
N HIS A 82 27.27 -29.54 68.33
CA HIS A 82 26.83 -29.61 66.93
C HIS A 82 25.32 -29.44 66.75
N TYR A 83 24.51 -30.11 67.57
CA TYR A 83 23.06 -30.06 67.40
C TYR A 83 22.50 -28.64 67.67
N ARG A 84 23.06 -27.93 68.65
CA ARG A 84 22.67 -26.55 68.96
C ARG A 84 23.05 -25.57 67.83
N GLU A 85 24.15 -25.80 67.14
CA GLU A 85 24.65 -24.94 66.06
C GLU A 85 23.84 -25.09 64.77
N LEU A 86 23.16 -26.23 64.60
CA LEU A 86 22.32 -26.49 63.44
C LEU A 86 21.05 -25.62 63.42
N LEU A 87 20.53 -25.22 64.58
CA LEU A 87 19.29 -24.45 64.68
C LEU A 87 19.40 -23.05 64.04
N PRO A 88 20.45 -22.24 64.32
CA PRO A 88 20.72 -21.00 63.59
C PRO A 88 20.81 -21.17 62.07
N ILE A 89 21.46 -22.24 61.58
CA ILE A 89 21.59 -22.53 60.14
C ILE A 89 20.21 -22.73 59.51
N PHE A 90 19.32 -23.52 60.15
CA PHE A 90 17.95 -23.69 59.67
C PHE A 90 17.12 -22.41 59.72
N GLN A 91 17.33 -21.56 60.73
CA GLN A 91 16.66 -20.26 60.81
C GLN A 91 17.07 -19.34 59.66
N LYS A 92 18.38 -19.30 59.34
CA LYS A 92 18.91 -18.54 58.21
C LYS A 92 18.36 -19.05 56.88
N LEU A 93 18.36 -20.36 56.66
CA LEU A 93 17.75 -20.97 55.46
C LEU A 93 16.26 -20.64 55.33
N CYS A 94 15.49 -20.72 56.42
CA CYS A 94 14.09 -20.33 56.42
C CYS A 94 13.90 -18.84 56.05
N PHE A 95 14.80 -17.97 56.51
CA PHE A 95 14.77 -16.56 56.16
C PHE A 95 15.08 -16.32 54.68
N GLU A 96 16.11 -16.98 54.14
CA GLU A 96 16.47 -16.89 52.72
C GLU A 96 15.35 -17.38 51.80
N ILE A 97 14.66 -18.46 52.16
CA ILE A 97 13.47 -18.95 51.43
C ILE A 97 12.39 -17.86 51.39
N LYS A 98 12.04 -17.28 52.55
CA LYS A 98 11.04 -16.21 52.62
C LYS A 98 11.43 -14.97 51.82
N LYS A 99 12.71 -14.60 51.85
CA LYS A 99 13.25 -13.49 51.05
C LYS A 99 13.06 -13.76 49.56
N ARG A 100 13.43 -14.95 49.08
CA ARG A 100 13.23 -15.34 47.68
C ARG A 100 11.77 -15.39 47.27
N ASP A 101 10.88 -15.90 48.13
CA ASP A 101 9.44 -15.90 47.85
C ASP A 101 8.90 -14.48 47.66
N SER A 102 9.38 -13.52 48.46
CA SER A 102 9.08 -12.10 48.31
C SER A 102 9.63 -11.55 46.99
N ASP A 103 10.90 -11.81 46.68
CA ASP A 103 11.52 -11.34 45.43
C ASP A 103 10.80 -11.90 44.19
N ILE A 104 10.40 -13.17 44.21
CA ILE A 104 9.62 -13.81 43.14
C ILE A 104 8.24 -13.13 43.00
N PHE A 105 7.59 -12.79 44.11
CA PHE A 105 6.31 -12.08 44.08
C PHE A 105 6.46 -10.69 43.44
N ASP A 106 7.46 -9.93 43.85
CA ASP A 106 7.72 -8.58 43.31
C ASP A 106 8.09 -8.62 41.82
N LEU A 107 8.89 -9.61 41.41
CA LEU A 107 9.22 -9.83 40.00
C LEU A 107 7.99 -10.20 39.16
N LYS A 108 7.10 -11.06 39.68
CA LYS A 108 5.84 -11.40 38.99
C LYS A 108 4.95 -10.17 38.81
N LEU A 109 4.85 -9.32 39.84
CA LEU A 109 4.10 -8.08 39.76
C LEU A 109 4.71 -7.12 38.72
N SER A 110 6.03 -6.96 38.76
CA SER A 110 6.78 -6.12 37.82
C SER A 110 6.69 -6.60 36.37
N LEU A 111 6.53 -7.90 36.14
CA LEU A 111 6.37 -8.47 34.81
C LEU A 111 4.93 -8.29 34.28
N ALA A 112 3.93 -8.39 35.15
CA ALA A 112 2.52 -8.30 34.77
C ALA A 112 2.08 -6.88 34.36
N GLU A 113 2.61 -5.85 35.02
CA GLU A 113 2.24 -4.45 34.79
C GLU A 113 2.57 -3.92 33.37
N PRO A 114 3.78 -4.13 32.81
CA PRO A 114 4.11 -3.69 31.46
C PRO A 114 3.34 -4.47 30.39
N GLU A 115 3.12 -5.77 30.57
CA GLU A 115 2.30 -6.57 29.64
C GLU A 115 0.85 -6.06 29.59
N GLN A 116 0.25 -5.79 30.75
CA GLN A 116 -1.11 -5.27 30.82
C GLN A 116 -1.21 -3.86 30.22
N SER A 117 -0.21 -3.00 30.47
CA SER A 117 -0.15 -1.65 29.92
C SER A 117 0.01 -1.66 28.40
N LEU A 118 0.88 -2.53 27.87
CA LEU A 118 1.05 -2.74 26.44
C LEU A 118 -0.25 -3.23 25.79
N LEU A 119 -0.94 -4.19 26.42
CA LEU A 119 -2.20 -4.71 25.89
C LEU A 119 -3.27 -3.62 25.82
N LYS A 120 -3.42 -2.80 26.87
CA LYS A 120 -4.35 -1.66 26.90
C LYS A 120 -4.02 -0.64 25.80
N ALA A 121 -2.74 -0.32 25.60
CA ALA A 121 -2.32 0.59 24.54
C ALA A 121 -2.66 0.04 23.14
N LYS A 122 -2.43 -1.25 22.89
CA LYS A 122 -2.80 -1.91 21.63
C LYS A 122 -4.31 -1.87 21.38
N VAL A 123 -5.13 -2.18 22.39
CA VAL A 123 -6.59 -2.12 22.30
C VAL A 123 -7.03 -0.71 21.93
N TRP A 124 -6.51 0.31 22.64
CA TRP A 124 -6.84 1.72 22.37
C TRP A 124 -6.54 2.13 20.92
N THR A 125 -5.37 1.75 20.39
CA THR A 125 -5.00 2.03 19.00
C THR A 125 -5.94 1.35 18.01
N LEU A 126 -6.25 0.07 18.23
CA LEU A 126 -7.15 -0.69 17.36
C LEU A 126 -8.59 -0.15 17.39
N GLU A 127 -9.09 0.25 18.57
CA GLU A 127 -10.42 0.87 18.69
C GLU A 127 -10.50 2.19 17.91
N ARG A 128 -9.45 3.01 17.99
CA ARG A 128 -9.37 4.27 17.24
C ARG A 128 -9.34 4.04 15.73
N GLU A 129 -8.57 3.06 15.26
CA GLU A 129 -8.52 2.70 13.84
C GLU A 129 -9.87 2.14 13.36
N ASN A 130 -10.50 1.26 14.15
CA ASN A 130 -11.82 0.70 13.83
C ASN A 130 -12.89 1.81 13.73
N ALA A 131 -12.88 2.78 14.65
CA ALA A 131 -13.77 3.95 14.57
C ALA A 131 -13.55 4.77 13.28
N SER A 132 -12.30 4.99 12.89
CA SER A 132 -11.94 5.68 11.63
C SER A 132 -12.41 4.90 10.40
N LEU A 133 -12.22 3.58 10.38
CA LEU A 133 -12.68 2.73 9.28
C LEU A 133 -14.20 2.69 9.18
N ARG A 134 -14.91 2.66 10.30
CA ARG A 134 -16.38 2.73 10.32
C ARG A 134 -16.88 4.06 9.74
N ALA A 135 -16.29 5.18 10.13
CA ALA A 135 -16.66 6.48 9.55
C ALA A 135 -16.40 6.54 8.04
N LYS A 136 -15.30 5.95 7.55
CA LYS A 136 -15.03 5.85 6.11
C LYS A 136 -16.05 4.97 5.38
N LEU A 137 -16.48 3.87 5.99
CA LEU A 137 -17.51 2.99 5.43
C LEU A 137 -18.87 3.69 5.34
N GLU A 138 -19.23 4.47 6.35
CA GLU A 138 -20.46 5.28 6.38
C GLU A 138 -20.46 6.29 5.22
N LEU A 139 -19.39 7.07 5.06
CA LEU A 139 -19.25 8.00 3.94
C LEU A 139 -19.33 7.30 2.57
N ASN A 140 -18.76 6.10 2.45
CA ASN A 140 -18.83 5.34 1.21
C ASN A 140 -20.25 4.79 0.95
N SER A 141 -20.99 4.45 2.00
CA SER A 141 -22.39 4.08 1.92
C SER A 141 -23.24 5.27 1.45
N ASP A 142 -23.02 6.46 2.00
CA ASP A 142 -23.72 7.70 1.61
C ASP A 142 -23.42 8.09 0.15
N LEU A 143 -22.16 7.91 -0.28
CA LEU A 143 -21.79 8.14 -1.67
C LEU A 143 -22.48 7.13 -2.60
N SER A 144 -22.52 5.86 -2.19
CA SER A 144 -23.18 4.81 -2.97
C SER A 144 -24.68 5.08 -3.11
N SER A 145 -25.37 5.49 -2.04
CA SER A 145 -26.79 5.85 -2.11
C SER A 145 -27.01 7.08 -3.00
N THR A 146 -26.15 8.09 -2.92
CA THR A 146 -26.22 9.28 -3.79
C THR A 146 -26.08 8.89 -5.26
N ILE A 147 -25.18 7.95 -5.58
CA ILE A 147 -25.01 7.43 -6.94
C ILE A 147 -26.26 6.66 -7.38
N GLU A 148 -26.81 5.79 -6.52
CA GLU A 148 -28.04 5.05 -6.80
C GLU A 148 -29.23 6.00 -7.08
N GLU A 149 -29.31 7.14 -6.39
CA GLU A 149 -30.33 8.18 -6.64
C GLU A 149 -30.10 8.97 -7.94
N LEU A 150 -28.84 9.15 -8.37
CA LEU A 150 -28.49 9.91 -9.58
C LEU A 150 -28.66 9.11 -10.87
N ILE A 151 -28.40 7.80 -10.85
CA ILE A 151 -28.56 6.90 -12.00
C ILE A 151 -29.93 7.06 -12.70
N PRO A 152 -31.08 6.95 -12.00
CA PRO A 152 -32.38 7.07 -12.66
C PRO A 152 -32.63 8.47 -13.24
N LYS A 153 -32.12 9.54 -12.60
CA LYS A 153 -32.25 10.92 -13.12
C LYS A 153 -31.47 11.09 -14.43
N ILE A 154 -30.30 10.48 -14.55
CA ILE A 154 -29.51 10.48 -15.78
C ILE A 154 -30.24 9.70 -16.88
N ASP A 155 -30.79 8.53 -16.56
CA ASP A 155 -31.55 7.73 -17.52
C ASP A 155 -32.82 8.45 -17.98
N GLU A 156 -33.52 9.13 -17.09
CA GLU A 156 -34.70 9.93 -17.41
C GLU A 156 -34.35 11.09 -18.35
N LEU A 157 -33.28 11.85 -18.06
CA LEU A 157 -32.78 12.93 -18.91
C LEU A 157 -32.36 12.41 -20.30
N LYS A 158 -31.66 11.28 -20.35
CA LYS A 158 -31.25 10.62 -21.59
C LYS A 158 -32.47 10.20 -22.42
N ASN A 159 -33.48 9.61 -21.79
CA ASN A 159 -34.71 9.19 -22.46
C ASN A 159 -35.50 10.41 -22.97
N HIS A 160 -35.59 11.47 -22.16
CA HIS A 160 -36.22 12.72 -22.55
C HIS A 160 -35.52 13.36 -23.76
N ASN A 161 -34.19 13.49 -23.73
CA ASN A 161 -33.42 14.01 -24.86
C ASN A 161 -33.57 13.14 -26.11
N THR A 162 -33.58 11.81 -25.95
CA THR A 162 -33.77 10.91 -27.09
C THR A 162 -35.14 11.10 -27.73
N ARG A 163 -36.20 11.28 -26.92
CA ARG A 163 -37.55 11.60 -27.40
C ARG A 163 -37.58 12.95 -28.10
N ALA A 164 -37.02 14.00 -27.48
CA ALA A 164 -36.97 15.34 -28.05
C ALA A 164 -36.24 15.36 -29.41
N LEU A 165 -35.10 14.66 -29.53
CA LEU A 165 -34.34 14.59 -30.77
C LEU A 165 -35.04 13.76 -31.86
N LYS A 166 -35.71 12.65 -31.50
CA LYS A 166 -36.34 11.74 -32.47
C LYS A 166 -37.76 12.10 -32.88
N GLU A 167 -38.53 12.71 -32.00
CA GLU A 167 -39.97 12.94 -32.19
C GLU A 167 -40.27 14.44 -32.35
N GLU A 168 -39.88 15.24 -31.36
CA GLU A 168 -40.20 16.69 -31.32
C GLU A 168 -39.47 17.46 -32.42
N LEU A 169 -38.15 17.29 -32.56
CA LEU A 169 -37.36 18.05 -33.54
C LEU A 169 -37.81 17.82 -34.99
N PRO A 170 -38.06 16.58 -35.44
CA PRO A 170 -38.61 16.35 -36.78
C PRO A 170 -40.02 16.91 -36.94
N SER A 171 -40.85 16.91 -35.89
CA SER A 171 -42.18 17.53 -35.90
C SER A 171 -42.07 19.04 -36.08
N ILE A 172 -41.23 19.71 -35.29
CA ILE A 172 -40.95 21.15 -35.40
C ILE A 172 -40.37 21.47 -36.78
N THR A 173 -39.45 20.65 -37.30
CA THR A 173 -38.88 20.83 -38.64
C THR A 173 -39.95 20.74 -39.73
N LYS A 174 -40.89 19.78 -39.62
CA LYS A 174 -42.03 19.68 -40.55
C LYS A 174 -42.96 20.89 -40.45
N GLN A 175 -43.21 21.39 -39.24
CA GLN A 175 -44.05 22.57 -39.01
C GLN A 175 -43.37 23.85 -39.54
N ALA A 176 -42.07 24.00 -39.30
CA ALA A 176 -41.26 25.14 -39.73
C ALA A 176 -40.96 25.13 -41.24
N ALA A 177 -40.95 23.96 -41.88
CA ALA A 177 -40.73 23.81 -43.33
C ALA A 177 -41.87 24.39 -44.20
N CYS A 178 -42.83 25.12 -43.61
CA CYS A 178 -43.92 25.83 -44.28
C CYS A 178 -44.52 25.04 -45.46
N PRO A 179 -45.06 23.83 -45.22
CA PRO A 179 -45.73 23.05 -46.26
C PRO A 179 -46.90 23.82 -46.90
N GLU A 180 -47.51 24.76 -46.17
CA GLU A 180 -48.54 25.68 -46.66
C GLU A 180 -48.05 26.69 -47.69
N ILE A 181 -46.74 26.97 -47.79
CA ILE A 181 -46.16 27.84 -48.82
C ILE A 181 -45.84 27.03 -50.09
N LYS A 182 -45.54 25.74 -49.93
CA LYS A 182 -45.15 24.86 -51.05
C LYS A 182 -46.26 24.74 -52.09
N THR A 183 -47.50 24.48 -51.67
CA THR A 183 -48.63 24.27 -52.57
C THR A 183 -49.04 25.54 -53.34
N PRO A 184 -49.18 26.73 -52.73
CA PRO A 184 -49.35 27.98 -53.45
C PRO A 184 -48.19 28.28 -54.41
N LEU A 185 -46.93 28.04 -54.00
CA LEU A 185 -45.77 28.31 -54.84
C LEU A 185 -45.73 27.40 -56.07
N GLU A 186 -46.04 26.11 -55.92
CA GLU A 186 -46.17 25.17 -57.03
C GLU A 186 -47.30 25.58 -57.99
N SER A 187 -48.45 26.02 -57.45
CA SER A 187 -49.56 26.57 -58.24
C SER A 187 -49.15 27.81 -59.03
N VAL A 188 -48.52 28.79 -58.38
CA VAL A 188 -48.03 30.00 -59.02
C VAL A 188 -46.98 29.69 -60.09
N ASN A 189 -46.06 28.74 -59.83
CA ASN A 189 -45.09 28.31 -60.84
C ASN A 189 -45.77 27.68 -62.06
N HIS A 190 -46.79 26.84 -61.86
CA HIS A 190 -47.57 26.27 -62.95
C HIS A 190 -48.31 27.33 -63.76
N GLU A 191 -48.88 28.32 -63.09
CA GLU A 191 -49.57 29.45 -63.70
C GLU A 191 -48.59 30.32 -64.52
N ILE A 192 -47.43 30.68 -63.96
CA ILE A 192 -46.36 31.40 -64.68
C ILE A 192 -45.93 30.63 -65.92
N VAL A 193 -45.70 29.32 -65.80
CA VAL A 193 -45.31 28.48 -66.94
C VAL A 193 -46.41 28.44 -68.00
N ALA A 194 -47.68 28.38 -67.60
CA ALA A 194 -48.81 28.42 -68.53
C ALA A 194 -48.92 29.78 -69.22
N GLU A 195 -48.73 30.87 -68.48
CA GLU A 195 -48.73 32.25 -68.98
C GLU A 195 -47.60 32.48 -69.98
N VAL A 196 -46.37 32.04 -69.65
CA VAL A 196 -45.21 32.10 -70.54
C VAL A 196 -45.44 31.29 -71.81
N LYS A 197 -46.10 30.12 -71.72
CA LYS A 197 -46.47 29.32 -72.90
C LYS A 197 -47.56 30.00 -73.74
N ARG A 198 -48.48 30.73 -73.12
CA ARG A 198 -49.55 31.47 -73.81
C ARG A 198 -49.02 32.72 -74.51
N ASN A 199 -48.12 33.46 -73.84
CA ASN A 199 -47.47 34.67 -74.35
C ASN A 199 -46.20 34.39 -75.16
N ARG A 200 -46.08 33.18 -75.72
CA ARG A 200 -44.91 32.75 -76.50
C ARG A 200 -44.63 33.63 -77.73
N ALA A 201 -45.64 34.38 -78.20
CA ALA A 201 -45.50 35.36 -79.28
C ALA A 201 -44.89 36.70 -78.82
N GLU A 202 -44.98 37.05 -77.53
CA GLU A 202 -44.42 38.29 -76.94
C GLU A 202 -43.15 38.02 -76.11
N ALA A 203 -42.89 36.76 -75.74
CA ALA A 203 -41.72 36.36 -74.97
C ALA A 203 -40.44 36.46 -75.80
N ARG A 204 -39.55 37.39 -75.45
CA ARG A 204 -38.22 37.54 -76.05
C ARG A 204 -37.25 36.51 -75.47
N SER A 205 -36.46 35.87 -76.33
CA SER A 205 -35.41 34.92 -75.91
C SER A 205 -34.28 35.66 -75.17
N PHE A 206 -33.59 34.98 -74.24
CA PHE A 206 -32.37 35.51 -73.59
C PHE A 206 -31.33 35.99 -74.62
N ALA A 207 -31.27 35.38 -75.81
CA ALA A 207 -30.42 35.83 -76.91
C ALA A 207 -30.84 37.21 -77.46
N GLN A 208 -32.14 37.51 -77.51
CA GLN A 208 -32.66 38.82 -77.94
C GLN A 208 -32.45 39.91 -76.88
N VAL A 209 -32.50 39.55 -75.59
CA VAL A 209 -32.21 40.48 -74.49
C VAL A 209 -30.70 40.74 -74.37
N ALA A 210 -29.85 39.73 -74.55
CA ALA A 210 -28.39 39.87 -74.52
C ALA A 210 -27.84 40.75 -75.65
N LEU A 211 -28.55 40.83 -76.78
CA LEU A 211 -28.23 41.76 -77.87
C LEU A 211 -28.55 43.22 -77.51
N GLN A 212 -29.49 43.48 -76.59
CA GLN A 212 -29.82 44.82 -76.10
C GLN A 212 -28.95 45.27 -74.92
N SER A 213 -28.35 44.35 -74.17
CA SER A 213 -27.56 44.66 -72.97
C SER A 213 -26.08 44.97 -73.23
N LYS A 214 -25.69 45.27 -74.47
CA LYS A 214 -24.29 45.64 -74.80
C LYS A 214 -23.91 47.07 -74.41
N ASP A 215 -24.84 47.87 -73.87
CA ASP A 215 -24.62 49.29 -73.55
C ASP A 215 -24.66 49.67 -72.05
N LEU A 216 -24.66 48.73 -71.10
CA LEU A 216 -24.48 49.09 -69.68
C LEU A 216 -23.42 48.23 -68.98
N GLN A 217 -22.29 48.86 -68.66
CA GLN A 217 -21.26 48.34 -67.78
C GLN A 217 -21.64 48.48 -66.30
N GLN A 218 -21.37 47.43 -65.51
CA GLN A 218 -20.99 47.39 -64.08
C GLN A 218 -21.03 45.90 -63.66
N GLY A 219 -20.16 45.30 -62.84
CA GLY A 219 -19.09 45.75 -61.94
C GLY A 219 -18.87 44.57 -60.96
N ALA A 220 -17.63 44.23 -60.65
CA ALA A 220 -17.26 43.03 -59.89
C ALA A 220 -17.66 43.09 -58.40
N SER A 221 -18.16 41.97 -57.87
CA SER A 221 -18.36 41.74 -56.43
C SER A 221 -17.07 41.19 -55.81
N SER A 222 -16.58 41.85 -54.76
CA SER A 222 -15.47 41.42 -53.90
C SER A 222 -16.07 40.97 -52.57
N ILE A 223 -15.79 39.74 -52.13
CA ILE A 223 -15.62 39.29 -50.73
C ILE A 223 -15.06 37.85 -50.80
N LEU A 224 -13.75 37.68 -50.67
CA LEU A 224 -13.10 36.51 -50.09
C LEU A 224 -11.73 36.96 -49.54
N SER A 225 -11.64 37.21 -48.23
CA SER A 225 -10.36 37.45 -47.55
C SER A 225 -9.67 36.10 -47.26
N SER A 226 -8.42 35.97 -47.71
CA SER A 226 -7.55 34.81 -47.50
C SER A 226 -7.13 34.67 -46.02
N LYS A 227 -7.41 33.52 -45.40
CA LYS A 227 -6.90 33.20 -44.05
C LYS A 227 -5.39 32.95 -44.08
N GLU A 228 -4.65 33.63 -43.21
CA GLU A 228 -3.21 33.44 -42.95
C GLU A 228 -2.88 31.99 -42.51
N PRO A 229 -1.67 31.48 -42.80
CA PRO A 229 -1.28 30.10 -42.49
C PRO A 229 -1.09 29.89 -40.98
N GLU A 230 -1.79 28.91 -40.40
CA GLU A 230 -1.66 28.54 -38.98
C GLU A 230 -0.37 27.76 -38.71
N GLY A 231 0.30 28.06 -37.59
CA GLY A 231 1.47 27.30 -37.11
C GLY A 231 1.05 26.05 -36.33
N ILE A 232 1.67 24.90 -36.61
CA ILE A 232 1.35 23.62 -35.94
C ILE A 232 2.62 23.00 -35.35
N LEU A 233 2.55 22.51 -34.11
CA LEU A 233 3.61 21.72 -33.47
C LEU A 233 3.04 20.40 -32.98
N LEU A 234 3.74 19.31 -33.27
CA LEU A 234 3.39 17.97 -32.83
C LEU A 234 4.43 17.49 -31.81
N ILE A 235 3.94 17.10 -30.64
CA ILE A 235 4.75 16.56 -29.54
C ILE A 235 4.43 15.07 -29.46
N LYS A 236 5.36 14.24 -29.94
CA LYS A 236 5.18 12.79 -30.04
C LYS A 236 5.94 12.08 -28.92
N PRO A 237 5.31 11.18 -28.16
CA PRO A 237 6.05 10.34 -27.22
C PRO A 237 6.93 9.35 -27.99
N LYS A 238 8.17 9.16 -27.54
CA LYS A 238 9.10 8.17 -28.10
C LYS A 238 8.85 6.76 -27.59
N ASP A 239 8.32 6.66 -26.37
CA ASP A 239 8.00 5.38 -25.72
C ASP A 239 6.50 5.07 -25.83
N GLY A 240 6.19 3.82 -26.19
CA GLY A 240 4.84 3.27 -26.22
C GLY A 240 4.19 3.14 -24.84
N ALA A 241 4.93 3.34 -23.73
CA ALA A 241 4.37 3.44 -22.39
C ALA A 241 3.59 4.76 -22.14
N LEU A 242 3.88 5.82 -22.90
CA LEU A 242 3.31 7.17 -22.72
C LEU A 242 2.01 7.39 -23.52
N LYS A 243 1.03 6.49 -23.36
CA LYS A 243 -0.23 6.53 -24.14
C LYS A 243 -1.27 7.53 -23.61
N ASP A 244 -1.07 8.07 -22.42
CA ASP A 244 -2.04 8.94 -21.77
C ASP A 244 -1.86 10.41 -22.20
N PHE A 245 -2.90 10.95 -22.84
CA PHE A 245 -2.92 12.33 -23.31
C PHE A 245 -3.01 13.33 -22.17
N GLU A 246 -3.78 13.05 -21.10
CA GLU A 246 -3.97 14.02 -20.01
C GLU A 246 -2.69 14.19 -19.20
N ILE A 247 -1.91 13.11 -19.05
CA ILE A 247 -0.59 13.15 -18.43
C ILE A 247 0.39 13.92 -19.32
N ASN A 248 0.44 13.60 -20.62
CA ASN A 248 1.39 14.22 -21.55
C ASN A 248 1.07 15.70 -21.84
N ARG A 249 -0.20 16.12 -21.70
CA ARG A 249 -0.62 17.52 -21.86
C ARG A 249 0.02 18.47 -20.84
N LYS A 250 0.52 17.95 -19.71
CA LYS A 250 1.28 18.73 -18.71
C LYS A 250 2.55 19.39 -19.26
N ILE A 251 3.04 19.00 -20.45
CA ILE A 251 4.09 19.76 -21.14
C ILE A 251 3.69 21.22 -21.43
N LEU A 252 2.39 21.51 -21.45
CA LEU A 252 1.85 22.86 -21.54
C LEU A 252 2.17 23.71 -20.30
N ASP A 253 2.43 23.11 -19.15
CA ASP A 253 2.76 23.81 -17.91
C ASP A 253 4.07 24.60 -18.07
N ILE A 254 5.04 24.06 -18.85
CA ILE A 254 6.29 24.77 -19.19
C ILE A 254 5.98 26.08 -19.93
N LEU A 255 5.00 26.07 -20.84
CA LEU A 255 4.58 27.26 -21.57
C LEU A 255 3.85 28.23 -20.65
N GLN A 256 2.99 27.75 -19.75
CA GLN A 256 2.30 28.61 -18.78
C GLN A 256 3.29 29.30 -17.82
N THR A 257 4.35 28.62 -17.40
CA THR A 257 5.35 29.15 -16.46
C THR A 257 6.35 30.09 -17.13
N ASN A 258 6.81 29.78 -18.35
CA ASN A 258 7.96 30.49 -18.96
C ASN A 258 7.58 31.38 -20.14
N SER A 259 6.38 31.25 -20.71
CA SER A 259 5.88 32.10 -21.79
C SER A 259 4.34 32.18 -21.78
N PRO A 260 3.72 32.82 -20.76
CA PRO A 260 2.26 32.93 -20.66
C PRO A 260 1.64 33.77 -21.78
N GLU A 261 2.44 34.56 -22.50
CA GLU A 261 2.02 35.35 -23.64
C GLU A 261 1.85 34.52 -24.94
N ALA A 262 2.29 33.26 -24.95
CA ALA A 262 2.16 32.37 -26.09
C ALA A 262 0.68 32.03 -26.38
N ARG A 263 0.09 32.71 -27.37
CA ARG A 263 -1.33 32.56 -27.75
C ARG A 263 -1.53 31.33 -28.62
N LEU A 264 -1.80 30.19 -27.99
CA LEU A 264 -2.27 28.99 -28.69
C LEU A 264 -3.74 29.14 -29.07
N ARG A 265 -4.07 28.88 -30.35
CA ARG A 265 -5.45 28.77 -30.84
C ARG A 265 -6.11 27.45 -30.45
N GLY A 266 -5.32 26.40 -30.21
CA GLY A 266 -5.87 25.11 -29.83
C GLY A 266 -4.82 24.09 -29.39
N VAL A 267 -5.27 23.16 -28.55
CA VAL A 267 -4.51 21.99 -28.10
C VAL A 267 -5.34 20.75 -28.38
N GLY A 268 -4.75 19.74 -29.03
CA GLY A 268 -5.45 18.52 -29.42
C GLY A 268 -4.63 17.25 -29.16
N LYS A 269 -5.32 16.11 -29.12
CA LYS A 269 -4.71 14.79 -28.96
C LYS A 269 -4.25 14.23 -30.31
N ILE A 270 -3.06 13.62 -30.35
CA ILE A 270 -2.60 12.81 -31.49
C ILE A 270 -2.43 11.34 -31.09
N PHE A 271 -2.28 10.48 -32.10
CA PHE A 271 -2.13 9.03 -31.89
C PHE A 271 -0.95 8.72 -30.97
N GLY A 272 -1.10 7.68 -30.15
CA GLY A 272 -0.06 7.25 -29.20
C GLY A 272 0.05 8.11 -27.94
N GLY A 273 -0.92 8.99 -27.66
CA GLY A 273 -0.91 9.83 -26.44
C GLY A 273 -0.22 11.18 -26.60
N GLY A 274 0.25 11.53 -27.80
CA GLY A 274 0.92 12.81 -28.04
C GLY A 274 -0.01 14.02 -28.05
N VAL A 275 0.61 15.20 -28.12
CA VAL A 275 -0.07 16.51 -28.05
C VAL A 275 0.17 17.30 -29.34
N LYS A 276 -0.87 17.95 -29.87
CA LYS A 276 -0.82 18.89 -31.00
C LYS A 276 -1.12 20.29 -30.52
N LEU A 277 -0.24 21.24 -30.81
CA LEU A 277 -0.42 22.66 -30.52
C LEU A 277 -0.65 23.43 -31.84
N ILE A 278 -1.56 24.40 -31.80
CA ILE A 278 -1.91 25.26 -32.94
C ILE A 278 -1.75 26.71 -32.49
N ALA A 279 -1.00 27.50 -33.26
CA ALA A 279 -0.78 28.93 -33.04
C ALA A 279 -1.30 29.75 -34.23
N ALA A 280 -1.42 31.07 -34.03
CA ALA A 280 -1.93 31.98 -35.05
C ALA A 280 -0.99 32.09 -36.26
N SER A 281 0.31 31.98 -36.05
CA SER A 281 1.33 32.03 -37.10
C SER A 281 2.41 30.94 -36.95
N PRO A 282 3.20 30.66 -38.00
CA PRO A 282 4.37 29.80 -37.92
C PRO A 282 5.49 30.35 -37.03
N ASP A 283 5.58 31.66 -36.87
CA ASP A 283 6.59 32.29 -36.00
C ASP A 283 6.24 32.08 -34.53
N ASP A 284 4.95 32.20 -34.18
CA ASP A 284 4.46 31.88 -32.83
C ASP A 284 4.73 30.42 -32.46
N ILE A 285 4.58 29.49 -33.41
CA ILE A 285 4.83 28.08 -33.13
C ILE A 285 6.33 27.77 -33.00
N ALA A 286 7.20 28.52 -33.70
CA ALA A 286 8.64 28.41 -33.53
C ALA A 286 9.07 28.93 -32.14
N ALA A 287 8.50 30.05 -31.68
CA ALA A 287 8.73 30.56 -30.33
C ALA A 287 8.32 29.54 -29.26
N VAL A 288 7.12 28.96 -29.38
CA VAL A 288 6.61 27.90 -28.50
C VAL A 288 7.56 26.69 -28.46
N LYS A 289 8.06 26.25 -29.63
CA LYS A 289 9.01 25.14 -29.71
C LYS A 289 10.32 25.47 -28.97
N ASN A 290 10.84 26.67 -29.15
CA ASN A 290 12.08 27.10 -28.49
C ASN A 290 11.91 27.17 -26.97
N THR A 291 10.79 27.69 -26.47
CA THR A 291 10.49 27.70 -25.03
C THR A 291 10.48 26.28 -24.44
N ILE A 292 9.91 25.29 -25.14
CA ILE A 292 9.92 23.90 -24.64
C ILE A 292 11.35 23.32 -24.68
N LEU A 293 12.17 23.68 -25.66
CA LEU A 293 13.57 23.23 -25.74
C LEU A 293 14.46 23.88 -24.67
N GLU A 294 14.22 25.15 -24.32
CA GLU A 294 15.01 25.90 -23.36
C GLU A 294 14.66 25.58 -21.90
N TYR A 295 13.37 25.43 -21.60
CA TYR A 295 12.86 25.23 -20.23
C TYR A 295 12.37 23.81 -19.95
N GLY A 296 12.46 22.91 -20.93
CA GLY A 296 12.10 21.50 -20.75
C GLY A 296 13.20 20.74 -20.01
N ASP A 297 12.80 19.98 -18.98
CA ASP A 297 13.70 19.08 -18.29
C ASP A 297 14.29 18.04 -19.27
N LYS A 298 15.53 17.60 -19.02
CA LYS A 298 16.22 16.59 -19.86
C LYS A 298 15.37 15.34 -20.06
N GLU A 299 14.61 14.95 -19.05
CA GLU A 299 13.69 13.81 -19.09
C GLU A 299 12.53 14.01 -20.08
N ILE A 300 12.04 15.24 -20.27
CA ILE A 300 10.97 15.57 -21.22
C ILE A 300 11.53 15.58 -22.65
N LEU A 301 12.72 16.13 -22.86
CA LEU A 301 13.39 16.18 -24.17
C LEU A 301 13.85 14.79 -24.63
N GLU A 302 14.19 13.90 -23.70
CA GLU A 302 14.48 12.51 -24.00
C GLU A 302 13.21 11.72 -24.35
N LYS A 303 12.07 11.99 -23.68
CA LYS A 303 10.81 11.24 -23.87
C LYS A 303 9.94 11.70 -25.04
N PHE A 304 10.10 12.95 -25.50
CA PHE A 304 9.24 13.52 -26.55
C PHE A 304 10.02 14.06 -27.75
N ASP A 305 9.45 13.89 -28.94
CA ASP A 305 9.91 14.51 -30.18
C ASP A 305 9.04 15.71 -30.55
N LEU A 306 9.67 16.86 -30.80
CA LEU A 306 9.02 18.09 -31.24
C LEU A 306 9.13 18.27 -32.76
N VAL A 307 8.01 18.06 -33.45
CA VAL A 307 7.94 18.07 -34.92
C VAL A 307 7.06 19.20 -35.42
N THR A 308 7.65 20.14 -36.17
CA THR A 308 6.92 21.16 -36.93
C THR A 308 6.74 20.64 -38.36
N PRO A 309 5.51 20.30 -38.80
CA PRO A 309 5.28 19.87 -40.17
C PRO A 309 5.57 21.02 -41.14
N ILE A 310 6.28 20.73 -42.23
CA ILE A 310 6.60 21.72 -43.27
C ILE A 310 5.30 22.09 -44.01
N VAL A 311 4.97 23.38 -44.03
CA VAL A 311 3.81 23.92 -44.78
C VAL A 311 4.17 23.99 -46.26
N GLY A 312 3.95 22.89 -46.97
CA GLY A 312 3.77 22.87 -48.42
C GLY A 312 2.28 22.81 -48.75
N SER A 313 1.86 23.49 -49.82
CA SER A 313 0.51 23.54 -50.41
C SER A 313 -0.31 22.23 -50.28
N PRO A 314 -1.66 22.33 -50.25
CA PRO A 314 -2.55 21.37 -49.58
C PRO A 314 -2.55 20.01 -50.28
N ASN A 315 -1.62 19.15 -49.89
CA ASN A 315 -1.56 17.77 -50.32
C ASN A 315 -1.92 16.91 -49.11
N LEU A 316 -3.09 16.25 -49.18
CA LEU A 316 -3.57 14.98 -48.57
C LEU A 316 -2.91 14.33 -47.30
N TYR A 317 -1.94 14.92 -46.64
CA TYR A 317 -1.17 14.32 -45.55
C TYR A 317 -1.91 14.32 -44.21
N SER A 318 -2.88 15.23 -44.01
CA SER A 318 -3.72 15.24 -42.79
C SER A 318 -4.66 14.02 -42.72
N ILE A 319 -5.13 13.50 -43.86
CA ILE A 319 -5.98 12.31 -43.93
C ILE A 319 -5.13 11.02 -43.95
N THR A 320 -3.91 11.07 -44.48
CA THR A 320 -3.09 9.87 -44.67
C THR A 320 -2.35 9.44 -43.39
N PHE A 321 -2.03 10.35 -42.47
CA PHE A 321 -1.40 9.98 -41.18
C PHE A 321 -2.35 9.24 -40.23
N GLN A 322 -3.67 9.43 -40.34
CA GLN A 322 -4.64 8.58 -39.62
C GLN A 322 -4.75 7.16 -40.20
N LYS A 323 -4.41 6.95 -41.49
CA LYS A 323 -4.50 5.63 -42.14
C LYS A 323 -3.21 4.81 -42.06
N ARG A 324 -2.02 5.42 -42.07
CA ARG A 324 -0.75 4.68 -42.10
C ARG A 324 -0.37 3.95 -40.80
N LEU A 325 -1.02 4.25 -39.66
CA LEU A 325 -0.83 3.51 -38.40
C LEU A 325 -1.87 2.41 -38.18
N ARG A 326 -2.80 2.18 -39.12
CA ARG A 326 -3.73 1.03 -39.08
C ARG A 326 -3.19 -0.23 -39.76
N LYS A 327 -1.99 -0.20 -40.35
CA LYS A 327 -1.39 -1.35 -41.02
C LYS A 327 0.12 -1.40 -40.82
N THR A 328 0.53 -2.01 -39.71
CA THR A 328 1.72 -2.87 -39.60
C THR A 328 1.49 -3.75 -38.37
N PRO A 329 1.76 -5.07 -38.45
CA PRO A 329 1.47 -6.03 -37.38
C PRO A 329 2.24 -5.74 -36.08
#